data_AF-A0A2P9CXF1-F1
#
_entry.id   AF-A0A2P9CXF1-F1
#
_cell.length_a   1.000
_cell.length_b   1.000
_cell.length_c   1.000
_cell.angle_alpha   90.00
_cell.angle_beta   90.00
_cell.angle_gamma   90.00
#
_symmetry.space_group_name_H-M   'P 1'
#
loop_
_entity.id
_entity.type
_entity.pdbx_description
1 polymer ?
#
loop_
_entity_poly.entity_id
_entity_poly.type
_entity_poly.pdbx_seq_one_letter_code
_entity_poly.pdbx_strand_id
1 'polypeptide(L)'
;MGTIGAFIPYDNKEELELTQHLEIILRTEKPPLCGREHIFFRSYYHPVQNVVDGDLCEQFSSLPYDAQTKIANDLERTPEDILRKLEDIRNKIL
;
A
#
# COMPACT_ATOMS: atom_id res chain seq x y z
N MET A 1 -9.43 4.41 20.42
CA MET A 1 -8.41 3.34 20.51
C MET A 1 -9.15 2.04 20.76
N GLY A 2 -9.20 1.19 19.74
CA GLY A 2 -9.91 -0.09 19.72
C GLY A 2 -9.65 -0.81 18.39
N THR A 3 -8.53 -0.47 17.76
CA THR A 3 -8.15 -0.99 16.45
C THR A 3 -7.68 -2.43 16.63
N ILE A 4 -8.23 -3.32 15.82
CA ILE A 4 -7.74 -4.69 15.65
C ILE A 4 -7.07 -4.71 14.29
N GLY A 5 -5.79 -5.07 14.26
CA GLY A 5 -4.99 -5.16 13.04
C GLY A 5 -4.14 -6.43 13.07
N ALA A 6 -3.53 -6.75 11.92
CA ALA A 6 -2.69 -7.93 11.75
C ALA A 6 -1.39 -7.57 11.00
N PHE A 7 -0.32 -8.32 11.30
CA PHE A 7 0.87 -8.36 10.46
C PHE A 7 0.82 -9.63 9.62
N ILE A 8 0.90 -9.48 8.30
CA ILE A 8 0.91 -10.59 7.36
C ILE A 8 2.33 -10.72 6.81
N PRO A 9 2.98 -11.89 6.93
CA PRO A 9 4.23 -12.12 6.23
C PRO A 9 3.99 -12.27 4.73
N TYR A 10 4.89 -11.71 3.92
CA TYR A 10 4.88 -11.95 2.48
C TYR A 10 5.46 -13.33 2.16
N ASP A 11 4.79 -14.07 1.27
CA ASP A 11 5.24 -15.41 0.86
C ASP A 11 6.41 -15.37 -0.13
N ASN A 12 6.46 -14.31 -0.95
CA ASN A 12 7.45 -14.15 -2.01
C ASN A 12 7.93 -12.69 -2.10
N LYS A 13 9.13 -12.53 -2.64
CA LYS A 13 9.78 -11.21 -2.76
C LYS A 13 9.09 -10.30 -3.76
N GLU A 14 8.49 -10.86 -4.81
CA GLU A 14 7.80 -10.08 -5.85
C GLU A 14 6.58 -9.34 -5.28
N GLU A 15 5.79 -9.99 -4.43
CA GLU A 15 4.63 -9.40 -3.73
C GLU A 15 5.07 -8.27 -2.78
N LEU A 16 6.18 -8.47 -2.06
CA LEU A 16 6.79 -7.44 -1.24
C LEU A 16 7.25 -6.23 -2.07
N GLU A 17 7.97 -6.47 -3.17
CA GLU A 17 8.47 -5.38 -4.04
C GLU A 17 7.32 -4.60 -4.69
N LEU A 18 6.28 -5.30 -5.17
CA LEU A 18 5.08 -4.68 -5.73
C LEU A 18 4.39 -3.76 -4.71
N THR A 19 4.11 -4.28 -3.51
CA THR A 19 3.40 -3.53 -2.46
C THR A 19 4.25 -2.39 -1.90
N GLN A 20 5.57 -2.58 -1.78
CA GLN A 20 6.49 -1.53 -1.36
C GLN A 20 6.55 -0.39 -2.39
N HIS A 21 6.64 -0.69 -3.69
CA HIS A 21 6.62 0.35 -4.72
C HIS A 21 5.26 1.06 -4.79
N LEU A 22 4.16 0.31 -4.67
CA LEU A 22 2.82 0.89 -4.61
C LEU A 22 2.68 1.86 -3.42
N GLU A 23 3.18 1.49 -2.24
CA GLU A 23 3.17 2.35 -1.05
C GLU A 23 3.93 3.66 -1.32
N ILE A 24 5.13 3.58 -1.92
CA ILE A 24 5.93 4.77 -2.24
C ILE A 24 5.16 5.74 -3.15
N ILE A 25 4.50 5.22 -4.18
CA ILE A 25 3.72 6.03 -5.11
C ILE A 25 2.52 6.66 -4.39
N LEU A 26 1.79 5.87 -3.60
CA LEU A 26 0.60 6.33 -2.89
C LEU A 26 0.89 7.35 -1.79
N ARG A 27 2.10 7.37 -1.21
CA ARG A 27 2.52 8.45 -0.31
C ARG A 27 2.47 9.83 -0.99
N THR A 28 2.64 9.87 -2.32
CA THR A 28 2.60 11.11 -3.12
C THR A 28 1.20 11.37 -3.68
N GLU A 29 0.53 10.34 -4.20
CA GLU A 29 -0.79 10.48 -4.84
C GLU A 29 -1.95 10.60 -3.82
N LYS A 30 -1.79 10.03 -2.62
CA LYS A 30 -2.74 10.07 -1.51
C LYS A 30 -2.03 10.51 -0.21
N PRO A 31 -1.50 11.74 -0.15
CA PRO A 31 -0.80 12.21 1.05
C PRO A 31 -1.77 12.30 2.23
N PRO A 32 -1.30 12.14 3.48
CA PRO A 32 -2.15 12.27 4.65
C PRO A 32 -2.84 13.65 4.72
N LEU A 33 -4.15 13.64 4.99
CA LEU A 33 -5.03 14.83 4.89
C LEU A 33 -4.57 16.04 5.72
N CYS A 34 -3.92 15.79 6.87
CA CYS A 34 -3.49 16.84 7.78
C CYS A 34 -2.05 17.35 7.50
N GLY A 35 -1.51 17.10 6.31
CA GLY A 35 -0.19 17.58 5.88
C GLY A 35 1.00 16.89 6.55
N ARG A 36 0.76 15.84 7.33
CA ARG A 36 1.84 15.02 7.90
C ARG A 36 2.40 14.09 6.82
N GLU A 37 3.72 13.99 6.72
CA GLU A 37 4.33 13.00 5.84
C GLU A 37 4.10 11.58 6.38
N HIS A 38 3.63 10.70 5.50
CA HIS A 38 3.28 9.32 5.85
C HIS A 38 4.45 8.56 6.50
N ILE A 39 5.66 8.69 5.94
CA ILE A 39 6.85 7.98 6.45
C ILE A 39 7.22 8.44 7.87
N PHE A 40 7.04 9.72 8.19
CA PHE A 40 7.26 10.25 9.55
C PHE A 40 6.11 9.92 10.51
N PHE A 41 4.91 9.66 9.99
CA PHE A 41 3.82 9.12 10.81
C PHE A 41 4.13 7.69 11.25
N ARG A 42 4.50 6.81 10.31
CA ARG A 42 4.85 5.42 10.62
C ARG A 42 6.20 5.28 11.35
N SER A 43 7.10 6.24 11.18
CA SER A 43 8.39 6.30 11.87
C SER A 43 8.40 7.25 13.08
N TYR A 44 7.33 7.28 13.89
CA TYR A 44 7.16 8.28 14.95
C TYR A 44 8.34 8.33 15.93
N TYR A 45 8.81 7.16 16.40
CA TYR A 45 9.92 7.03 17.34
C TYR A 45 11.17 6.38 16.72
N HIS A 46 10.96 5.40 15.85
CA HIS A 46 12.02 4.67 15.15
C HIS A 46 11.72 4.60 13.66
N PRO A 47 12.74 4.64 12.79
CA PRO A 47 12.55 4.42 11.36
C PRO A 47 11.83 3.11 11.08
N VAL A 48 10.84 3.13 10.18
CA VAL A 48 10.16 1.91 9.74
C VAL A 48 11.15 0.96 9.08
N GLN A 49 11.05 -0.34 9.38
CA GLN A 49 11.91 -1.38 8.83
C GLN A 49 11.08 -2.61 8.50
N ASN A 50 11.18 -3.10 7.26
CA ASN A 50 10.55 -4.34 6.79
C ASN A 50 9.03 -4.43 6.98
N VAL A 51 8.33 -3.29 6.94
CA VAL A 51 6.86 -3.21 7.04
C VAL A 51 6.36 -2.28 5.94
N VAL A 52 5.29 -2.70 5.26
CA VAL A 52 4.55 -1.92 4.27
C VAL A 52 3.17 -1.58 4.87
N ASP A 53 2.71 -0.35 4.67
CA ASP A 53 1.39 0.06 5.16
C ASP A 53 0.25 -0.39 4.22
N GLY A 54 -0.39 -1.51 4.59
CA GLY A 54 -1.53 -2.05 3.86
C GLY A 54 -2.72 -1.09 3.78
N ASP A 55 -2.99 -0.32 4.84
CA ASP A 55 -4.10 0.64 4.88
C ASP A 55 -3.91 1.75 3.83
N LEU A 56 -2.64 2.13 3.57
CA LEU A 56 -2.32 3.08 2.51
C LEU A 56 -2.48 2.41 1.13
N CYS A 57 -1.96 1.19 0.96
CA CYS A 57 -2.07 0.44 -0.30
C CYS A 57 -3.52 0.22 -0.74
N GLU A 58 -4.43 -0.09 0.18
CA GLU A 58 -5.86 -0.30 -0.13
C GLU A 58 -6.54 0.96 -0.71
N GLN A 59 -6.01 2.16 -0.45
CA GLN A 59 -6.53 3.40 -1.01
C GLN A 59 -6.33 3.51 -2.53
N PHE A 60 -5.53 2.63 -3.14
CA PHE A 60 -5.43 2.52 -4.60
C PHE A 60 -6.81 2.42 -5.27
N SER A 61 -7.72 1.64 -4.67
CA SER A 61 -9.10 1.47 -5.14
C SER A 61 -9.92 2.76 -5.18
N SER A 62 -9.54 3.78 -4.39
CA SER A 62 -10.20 5.07 -4.27
C SER A 62 -9.65 6.15 -5.22
N LEU A 63 -8.64 5.81 -6.04
CA LEU A 63 -8.10 6.74 -7.03
C LEU A 63 -9.01 6.81 -8.27
N PRO A 64 -9.01 7.93 -9.00
CA PRO A 64 -9.57 7.97 -10.35
C PRO A 64 -8.93 6.91 -11.25
N TYR A 65 -9.69 6.31 -12.16
CA TYR A 65 -9.22 5.21 -13.01
C TYR A 65 -7.98 5.59 -13.84
N ASP A 66 -7.90 6.84 -14.31
CA ASP A 66 -6.72 7.33 -15.04
C ASP A 66 -5.44 7.30 -14.18
N ALA A 67 -5.56 7.66 -12.89
CA ALA A 67 -4.45 7.59 -11.94
C ALA A 67 -4.10 6.13 -11.63
N GLN A 68 -5.10 5.27 -11.43
CA GLN A 68 -4.86 3.82 -11.27
C GLN A 68 -4.11 3.24 -12.46
N THR A 69 -4.51 3.60 -13.68
CA THR A 69 -3.89 3.15 -14.93
C THR A 69 -2.44 3.62 -15.03
N LYS A 70 -2.17 4.89 -14.72
CA LYS A 70 -0.81 5.44 -14.71
C LYS A 70 0.10 4.69 -13.74
N ILE A 71 -0.34 4.52 -12.50
CA ILE A 71 0.42 3.81 -11.46
C ILE A 71 0.62 2.34 -11.84
N ALA A 72 -0.41 1.69 -12.38
CA ALA A 72 -0.31 0.30 -12.80
C ALA A 72 0.71 0.11 -13.93
N ASN A 73 0.74 1.03 -14.90
CA ASN A 73 1.75 1.03 -15.96
C ASN A 73 3.17 1.21 -15.40
N ASP A 74 3.37 2.11 -14.43
CA ASP A 74 4.67 2.31 -13.76
C ASP A 74 5.13 1.05 -13.00
N LEU A 75 4.18 0.20 -12.60
CA LEU A 75 4.43 -1.08 -11.94
C LEU A 75 4.41 -2.28 -12.91
N GLU A 76 4.31 -2.06 -14.21
CA GLU A 76 4.22 -3.11 -15.25
C GLU A 76 3.08 -4.11 -14.99
N ARG A 77 1.93 -3.60 -14.55
CA ARG A 77 0.72 -4.36 -14.21
C ARG A 77 -0.53 -3.65 -14.76
N THR A 78 -1.68 -4.29 -14.60
CA THR A 78 -3.00 -3.67 -14.83
C THR A 78 -3.63 -3.23 -13.50
N PRO A 79 -4.53 -2.22 -13.49
CA PRO A 79 -5.27 -1.86 -12.28
C PRO A 79 -5.98 -3.06 -11.64
N GLU A 80 -6.58 -3.93 -12.45
CA GLU A 80 -7.26 -5.13 -12.01
C GLU A 80 -6.30 -6.13 -11.35
N ASP A 81 -5.09 -6.27 -11.89
CA ASP A 81 -4.07 -7.12 -11.27
C ASP A 81 -3.68 -6.62 -9.89
N ILE A 82 -3.45 -5.33 -9.73
CA ILE A 82 -3.08 -4.72 -8.44
C ILE A 82 -4.22 -4.90 -7.43
N LEU A 83 -5.46 -4.57 -7.82
CA LEU A 83 -6.63 -4.71 -6.95
C LEU A 83 -6.82 -6.15 -6.48
N ARG A 84 -6.70 -7.12 -7.40
CA ARG A 84 -6.78 -8.54 -7.08
C ARG A 84 -5.68 -8.96 -6.10
N LYS A 85 -4.44 -8.51 -6.29
CA LYS A 85 -3.33 -8.83 -5.36
C LYS A 85 -3.59 -8.28 -3.95
N LEU A 86 -4.07 -7.04 -3.85
CA LEU A 86 -4.42 -6.44 -2.55
C LEU A 86 -5.54 -7.22 -1.85
N GLU A 87 -6.55 -7.65 -2.60
CA GLU A 87 -7.63 -8.49 -2.08
C GLU A 87 -7.13 -9.88 -1.64
N ASP A 88 -6.27 -10.52 -2.43
CA ASP A 88 -5.65 -11.80 -2.09
C ASP A 88 -4.86 -11.72 -0.78
N ILE A 89 -4.05 -10.66 -0.59
CA ILE A 89 -3.30 -10.41 0.65
C ILE A 89 -4.26 -10.28 1.84
N ARG A 90 -5.31 -9.46 1.70
CA ARG A 90 -6.30 -9.26 2.77
C ARG A 90 -7.01 -10.55 3.15
N ASN A 91 -7.34 -11.38 2.16
CA ASN A 91 -8.03 -12.65 2.39
C ASN A 91 -7.16 -13.70 3.08
N LYS A 92 -5.82 -13.55 3.14
CA LYS A 92 -4.95 -14.42 3.96
C LYS A 92 -5.19 -14.28 5.47
N ILE A 93 -5.89 -13.23 5.92
CA ILE A 93 -6.22 -13.00 7.33
C ILE A 93 -7.54 -13.72 7.74
N LEU A 94 -8.45 -13.95 6.79
CA LEU A 94 -9.79 -14.50 7.03
C LEU A 94 -9.78 -16.04 7.07
#